data_AF-A0A5K3G137-F1
#
_entry.id   AF-A0A5K3G137-F1
#
_cell.length_a   1.000
_cell.length_b   1.000
_cell.length_c   1.000
_cell.angle_alpha   90.00
_cell.angle_beta   90.00
_cell.angle_gamma   90.00
#
_symmetry.space_group_name_H-M   'P 1'
#
loop_
_entity.id
_entity.type
_entity.pdbx_description
1 polymer ?
#
loop_
_entity_poly.entity_id
_entity_poly.type
_entity_poly.pdbx_seq_one_letter_code
_entity_poly.pdbx_strand_id
1 'polypeptide(L)'
;MFTAVRGNVTPPSSNMNMLNVSASWVERCAFWYPHPSWFPEIAGSNMILQQTRASQNIFQTVGFYANQAKYYNYTANTCKGN
;
A
#
# COMPACT_ATOMS: atom_id res chain seq x y z
N MET A 1 11.72 2.12 -3.17
CA MET A 1 10.76 3.25 -3.08
C MET A 1 9.92 3.20 -1.79
N PHE A 2 9.22 2.11 -1.50
CA PHE A 2 8.48 1.96 -0.23
C PHE A 2 9.37 2.15 1.01
N THR A 3 10.61 1.65 0.99
CA THR A 3 11.59 1.85 2.07
C THR A 3 11.86 3.34 2.34
N ALA A 4 11.96 4.16 1.29
CA ALA A 4 12.22 5.60 1.44
C ALA A 4 11.02 6.32 2.07
N VAL A 5 9.79 5.97 1.66
CA VAL A 5 8.57 6.49 2.31
C VAL A 5 8.53 6.08 3.78
N ARG A 6 8.80 4.81 4.08
CA ARG A 6 8.78 4.26 5.44
C ARG A 6 9.87 4.85 6.34
N GLY A 7 11.02 5.22 5.78
CA GLY A 7 12.12 5.86 6.51
C GLY A 7 11.89 7.33 6.83
N ASN A 8 10.92 7.98 6.17
CA ASN A 8 10.66 9.43 6.31
C ASN A 8 9.25 9.73 6.85
N VAL A 9 8.69 8.80 7.65
CA VAL A 9 7.36 9.01 8.26
C VAL A 9 7.43 10.08 9.36
N THR A 10 6.33 10.81 9.52
CA THR A 10 6.16 11.78 10.61
C THR A 10 4.85 11.48 11.36
N PRO A 11 4.88 11.24 12.69
CA PRO A 11 6.09 11.17 13.53
C PRO A 11 7.00 9.98 13.17
N PRO A 12 8.31 10.03 13.51
CA PRO A 12 9.23 8.91 13.30
C PRO A 12 8.77 7.64 14.03
N SER A 13 9.01 6.48 13.43
CA SER A 13 8.67 5.16 13.99
C SER A 13 9.93 4.38 14.37
N SER A 14 9.90 3.73 15.54
CA SER A 14 10.98 2.87 16.03
C SER A 14 10.86 1.40 15.62
N ASN A 15 9.75 1.00 14.99
CA ASN A 15 9.40 -0.39 14.70
C ASN A 15 8.92 -0.62 13.26
N MET A 16 9.36 0.23 12.33
CA MET A 16 8.94 0.16 10.94
C MET A 16 9.71 -0.94 10.16
N ASN A 17 9.08 -2.10 9.95
CA ASN A 17 9.70 -3.23 9.22
C ASN A 17 9.81 -3.01 7.70
N MET A 18 10.65 -3.76 7.00
CA MET A 18 10.66 -3.75 5.52
C MET A 18 9.49 -4.55 4.95
N LEU A 19 8.99 -4.14 3.77
CA LEU A 19 7.87 -4.80 3.11
C LEU A 19 8.34 -5.99 2.29
N ASN A 20 7.60 -7.10 2.35
CA ASN A 20 7.73 -8.23 1.45
C ASN A 20 6.52 -8.26 0.50
N VAL A 21 6.73 -8.43 -0.79
CA VAL A 21 5.67 -8.32 -1.81
C VAL A 21 5.43 -9.70 -2.44
N SER A 22 4.18 -10.16 -2.49
CA SER A 22 3.81 -11.40 -3.16
C SER A 22 3.41 -11.13 -4.62
N ALA A 23 4.05 -11.84 -5.56
CA ALA A 23 3.80 -11.71 -6.99
C ALA A 23 2.55 -12.49 -7.47
N SER A 24 2.16 -13.54 -6.75
CA SER A 24 1.17 -14.52 -7.20
C SER A 24 -0.24 -13.97 -7.45
N TRP A 25 -0.65 -12.89 -6.76
CA TRP A 25 -1.96 -12.28 -6.98
C TRP A 25 -2.02 -11.43 -8.27
N VAL A 26 -0.91 -10.74 -8.58
CA VAL A 26 -0.85 -9.77 -9.69
C VAL A 26 -1.01 -10.46 -11.04
N GLU A 27 -0.53 -11.70 -11.17
CA GLU A 27 -0.61 -12.51 -12.39
C GLU A 27 -2.03 -12.82 -12.86
N ARG A 28 -3.03 -12.72 -11.97
CA ARG A 28 -4.44 -13.00 -12.28
C ARG A 28 -5.14 -11.87 -13.04
N CYS A 29 -4.49 -10.70 -13.19
CA CYS A 29 -5.05 -9.51 -13.86
C CYS A 29 -6.44 -9.10 -13.31
N ALA A 30 -6.65 -9.29 -12.01
CA ALA A 30 -7.90 -9.01 -11.32
C ALA A 30 -7.87 -7.66 -10.58
N PHE A 31 -8.85 -6.78 -10.85
CA PHE A 31 -9.00 -5.50 -10.14
C PHE A 31 -10.13 -5.55 -9.09
N TRP A 32 -9.98 -6.47 -8.15
CA TRP A 32 -10.87 -6.62 -7.00
C TRP A 32 -10.10 -7.18 -5.81
N TYR A 33 -10.57 -6.92 -4.60
CA TYR A 33 -9.92 -7.43 -3.39
C TYR A 33 -10.24 -8.91 -3.20
N PRO A 34 -9.23 -9.79 -3.18
CA PRO A 34 -9.44 -11.20 -2.96
C PRO A 34 -9.98 -11.51 -1.57
N HIS A 35 -10.89 -12.48 -1.48
CA HIS A 35 -11.31 -13.02 -0.20
C HIS A 35 -10.27 -14.05 0.30
N PRO A 36 -9.76 -13.96 1.54
CA PRO A 36 -8.72 -14.86 2.05
C PRO A 36 -9.07 -16.34 2.02
N SER A 37 -10.37 -16.71 2.08
CA SER A 37 -10.78 -18.11 1.98
C SER A 37 -10.57 -18.74 0.60
N TRP A 38 -10.50 -17.91 -0.45
CA TRP A 38 -10.26 -18.37 -1.82
C TRP A 38 -8.78 -18.36 -2.18
N PHE A 39 -7.99 -17.56 -1.45
CA PHE A 39 -6.56 -17.37 -1.68
C PHE A 39 -5.82 -17.39 -0.33
N PRO A 40 -5.56 -18.59 0.24
CA PRO A 40 -4.90 -18.71 1.53
C PRO A 40 -3.50 -18.07 1.56
N GLU A 41 -2.81 -18.00 0.42
CA GLU A 41 -1.46 -17.44 0.28
C GLU A 41 -1.35 -15.93 0.58
N ILE A 42 -2.48 -15.22 0.60
CA ILE A 42 -2.56 -13.80 0.97
C ILE A 42 -3.24 -13.59 2.33
N ALA A 43 -3.60 -14.67 3.04
CA ALA A 43 -4.25 -14.55 4.34
C ALA A 43 -3.35 -13.76 5.32
N GLY A 44 -3.95 -12.76 5.97
CA GLY A 44 -3.22 -11.84 6.86
C GLY A 44 -2.42 -10.75 6.14
N SER A 45 -2.41 -10.72 4.82
CA SER A 45 -1.80 -9.64 4.03
C SER A 45 -2.83 -8.55 3.71
N ASN A 46 -2.39 -7.29 3.79
CA ASN A 46 -3.16 -6.15 3.28
C ASN A 46 -2.76 -5.83 1.84
N MET A 47 -3.68 -5.23 1.09
CA MET A 47 -3.48 -4.97 -0.34
C MET A 47 -3.87 -3.55 -0.71
N ILE A 48 -3.07 -2.94 -1.59
CA ILE A 48 -3.42 -1.71 -2.29
C ILE A 48 -3.51 -2.07 -3.77
N LEU A 49 -4.68 -1.84 -4.37
CA LEU A 49 -4.93 -2.10 -5.79
C LEU A 49 -4.92 -0.79 -6.58
N GLN A 50 -4.14 -0.75 -7.66
CA GLN A 50 -4.16 0.34 -8.62
C GLN A 50 -4.14 -0.19 -10.05
N GLN A 51 -5.08 0.28 -10.86
CA GLN A 51 -5.07 0.08 -12.30
C GLN A 51 -4.31 1.22 -12.96
N THR A 52 -3.37 0.93 -13.85
CA THR A 52 -2.64 1.93 -14.63
C THR A 52 -2.77 1.62 -16.12
N ARG A 53 -2.82 2.66 -16.96
CA ARG A 53 -2.88 2.51 -18.42
C ARG A 53 -1.49 2.37 -19.07
N ALA A 54 -0.41 2.63 -18.33
CA ALA A 54 0.97 2.58 -18.83
C ALA A 54 1.94 2.04 -17.77
N SER A 55 2.86 1.16 -18.18
CA SER A 55 3.84 0.48 -17.31
C SER A 55 4.83 1.44 -16.62
N GLN A 56 4.99 2.65 -17.14
CA GLN A 56 5.90 3.66 -16.61
C GLN A 56 5.45 4.27 -15.27
N ASN A 57 4.20 4.06 -14.85
CA ASN A 57 3.62 4.71 -13.68
C ASN A 57 3.65 3.88 -12.38
N ILE A 58 4.19 2.66 -12.40
CA ILE A 58 4.19 1.74 -11.24
C ILE A 58 4.88 2.36 -10.02
N PHE A 59 5.92 3.18 -10.24
CA PHE A 59 6.64 3.86 -9.15
C PHE A 59 5.94 5.14 -8.68
N GLN A 60 5.21 5.87 -9.54
CA GLN A 60 4.45 7.06 -9.13
C GLN A 60 3.38 6.71 -8.08
N THR A 61 2.83 5.51 -8.16
CA THR A 61 1.87 4.91 -7.24
C THR A 61 2.26 5.04 -5.77
N VAL A 62 3.51 4.72 -5.42
CA VAL A 62 3.94 4.73 -4.02
C VAL A 62 3.91 6.14 -3.44
N GLY A 63 4.38 7.12 -4.22
CA GLY A 63 4.33 8.53 -3.85
C GLY A 63 2.89 9.05 -3.76
N PHE A 64 2.02 8.63 -4.69
CA PHE A 64 0.61 9.00 -4.69
C PHE A 64 -0.11 8.55 -3.40
N TYR A 65 0.04 7.29 -3.00
CA TYR A 65 -0.55 6.78 -1.77
C TYR A 65 0.09 7.38 -0.52
N ALA A 66 1.41 7.56 -0.51
CA ALA A 66 2.10 8.22 0.61
C ALA A 66 1.60 9.66 0.82
N ASN A 67 1.33 10.39 -0.26
CA ASN A 67 0.82 11.77 -0.19
C ASN A 67 -0.60 11.87 0.39
N GLN A 68 -1.34 10.76 0.52
CA GLN A 68 -2.63 10.76 1.23
C GLN A 68 -2.46 11.02 2.73
N ALA A 69 -1.24 10.86 3.28
CA ALA A 69 -0.94 11.16 4.68
C ALA A 69 -1.30 12.60 5.07
N LYS A 70 -1.34 13.55 4.12
CA LYS A 70 -1.77 14.93 4.37
C LYS A 70 -3.22 15.06 4.86
N TYR A 71 -4.05 14.04 4.64
CA TYR A 71 -5.44 13.98 5.13
C TYR A 71 -5.60 13.13 6.41
N TYR A 72 -4.52 12.51 6.87
CA TYR A 72 -4.54 11.60 8.02
C TYR A 72 -4.01 12.30 9.28
N ASN A 73 -4.78 12.22 10.36
CA ASN A 73 -4.35 12.64 11.69
C ASN A 73 -3.87 11.41 12.47
N TYR A 74 -2.56 11.33 12.71
CA TYR A 74 -1.96 10.21 13.43
C TYR A 74 -2.45 10.11 14.88
N THR A 75 -2.49 11.22 15.62
CA THR A 75 -2.89 11.25 17.03
C THR A 75 -4.34 10.82 17.24
N ALA A 76 -5.24 11.28 16.36
CA ALA A 76 -6.66 10.95 16.44
C ALA A 76 -7.02 9.65 15.70
N ASN A 77 -6.10 9.08 14.93
CA ASN A 77 -6.33 7.95 14.03
C ASN A 77 -7.55 8.18 13.10
N THR A 78 -7.67 9.39 12.53
CA THR A 78 -8.78 9.76 11.65
C THR A 78 -8.28 10.21 10.28
N CYS A 79 -9.09 9.97 9.25
CA CYS A 79 -8.88 10.49 7.90
C CYS A 79 -10.01 11.45 7.57
N LYS A 80 -9.68 12.65 7.09
CA LYS A 80 -10.70 13.66 6.73
C LYS A 80 -11.40 13.37 5.40
N GLY A 81 -10.95 12.34 4.67
CA GLY A 81 -11.37 12.12 3.29
C GLY A 81 -10.72 13.14 2.35
N ASN A 82 -10.87 12.88 1.06
CA ASN A 82 -10.34 13.70 -0.03
C ASN A 82 -11.49 14.50 -0.64
#